data_AF-C5SZG7-F1
#
_entry.id   AF-C5SZG7-F1
#
_cell.length_a   1.000
_cell.length_b   1.000
_cell.length_c   1.000
_cell.angle_alpha   90.00
_cell.angle_beta   90.00
_cell.angle_gamma   90.00
#
_symmetry.space_group_name_H-M   'P 1'
#
loop_
_entity.id
_entity.type
_entity.pdbx_description
1 polymer ?
#
loop_
_entity_poly.entity_id
_entity_poly.type
_entity_poly.pdbx_seq_one_letter_code
_entity_poly.pdbx_strand_id
1 'polypeptide(L)'
;MNQTDKDMEGWDQELRSWEPVPHDELADRAAFVAQILSVEPAQNAGVHEFRRLLEQDVRALLSGAEVSSAVTAEVLFRLQGVADKLDLLGSSPALHGKTVVAVAGGFSSGKSSFITSFIEDRQVSLPVGIEPVTSIPTYVVSGAGSAIRGHTYKGGVIDIAPDFYSRLSHAFVHGFGFNLREILPFVAIETPLRGLKHLTFIDLPGYDAAQSEGAHTSDDLSKAREFISQAQALIWLIGADSNGEIPAADLDFLLEQQSDGRQLYVVLNKADLRPEDSLVEVLEQFRSTLDNAGIDFEGLCAYSSALGIQVKYRRQSLKSFLRTLDQPVDARANLLKELNATFRKLYTAMSHNAQSSTEIAEVVNSLELDLHELGLFHNWASTPAAPARGRRRGRTPENVALKAQERLAFLREQLQSLEASDEVARAKKIADSMRLAVKTY
;
A
#
# COMPACT_ATOMS: atom_id res chain seq x y z
N MET A 1 -20.59 -1.64 -58.46
CA MET A 1 -19.72 -2.23 -57.44
C MET A 1 -20.62 -2.46 -56.24
N ASN A 2 -21.02 -3.72 -56.03
CA ASN A 2 -22.05 -4.06 -55.05
C ASN A 2 -21.48 -3.95 -53.63
N GLN A 3 -22.33 -3.71 -52.64
CA GLN A 3 -21.98 -3.65 -51.22
C GLN A 3 -21.15 -4.88 -50.79
N THR A 4 -21.47 -6.05 -51.36
CA THR A 4 -20.77 -7.32 -51.17
C THR A 4 -19.30 -7.33 -51.66
N ASP A 5 -18.96 -6.57 -52.70
CA ASP A 5 -17.58 -6.47 -53.19
C ASP A 5 -16.71 -5.61 -52.26
N LYS A 6 -17.31 -4.56 -51.68
CA LYS A 6 -16.64 -3.72 -50.67
C LYS A 6 -16.44 -4.44 -49.35
N ASP A 7 -17.42 -5.27 -48.95
CA ASP A 7 -17.29 -6.08 -47.75
C ASP A 7 -16.14 -7.08 -47.94
N MET A 8 -16.10 -7.82 -49.07
CA MET A 8 -15.01 -8.76 -49.38
C MET A 8 -13.62 -8.12 -49.43
N GLU A 9 -13.49 -6.89 -49.95
CA GLU A 9 -12.22 -6.14 -49.92
C GLU A 9 -11.78 -5.75 -48.48
N GLY A 10 -12.74 -5.52 -47.57
CA GLY A 10 -12.47 -5.27 -46.15
C GLY A 10 -12.00 -6.52 -45.41
N TRP A 11 -12.60 -7.68 -45.68
CA TRP A 11 -12.17 -8.97 -45.12
C TRP A 11 -10.79 -9.38 -45.66
N ASP A 12 -10.51 -9.12 -46.94
CA ASP A 12 -9.18 -9.36 -47.53
C ASP A 12 -8.10 -8.43 -46.98
N GLN A 13 -8.44 -7.22 -46.51
CA GLN A 13 -7.51 -6.34 -45.80
C GLN A 13 -7.24 -6.80 -44.37
N GLU A 14 -8.26 -7.27 -43.63
CA GLU A 14 -8.11 -7.85 -42.29
C GLU A 14 -7.35 -9.20 -42.31
N LEU A 15 -7.54 -10.03 -43.34
CA LEU A 15 -6.79 -11.27 -43.52
C LEU A 15 -5.34 -11.03 -43.95
N ARG A 16 -5.06 -9.90 -44.63
CA ARG A 16 -3.68 -9.49 -44.99
C ARG A 16 -2.94 -8.80 -43.83
N SER A 17 -3.64 -8.30 -42.82
CA SER A 17 -3.04 -7.80 -41.57
C SER A 17 -2.90 -8.89 -40.50
N TRP A 18 -3.49 -10.06 -40.70
CA TRP A 18 -3.29 -11.24 -39.87
C TRP A 18 -1.97 -11.92 -40.23
N GLU A 19 -0.87 -11.41 -39.69
CA GLU A 19 0.38 -12.17 -39.68
C GLU A 19 0.22 -13.38 -38.74
N PRO A 20 0.37 -14.62 -39.23
CA PRO A 20 0.31 -15.78 -38.35
C PRO A 20 1.46 -15.70 -37.34
N VAL A 21 1.11 -15.70 -36.05
CA VAL A 21 2.08 -15.83 -34.97
C VAL A 21 2.93 -17.08 -35.25
N PRO A 22 4.28 -16.98 -35.30
CA PRO A 22 5.13 -18.13 -35.53
C PRO A 22 4.77 -19.28 -34.57
N HIS A 23 4.67 -20.51 -35.08
CA HIS A 23 4.26 -21.68 -34.30
C HIS A 23 5.08 -21.86 -33.00
N ASP A 24 6.35 -21.47 -33.02
CA ASP A 24 7.26 -21.52 -31.87
C ASP A 24 6.87 -20.52 -30.77
N GLU A 25 6.32 -19.35 -31.11
CA GLU A 25 5.94 -18.34 -30.12
C GLU A 25 4.64 -18.72 -29.38
N LEU A 26 3.69 -19.35 -30.07
CA LEU A 26 2.48 -19.88 -29.44
C LEU A 26 2.82 -21.05 -28.50
N ALA A 27 3.75 -21.91 -28.90
CA ALA A 27 4.25 -23.00 -28.08
C ALA A 27 4.97 -22.47 -26.83
N ASP A 28 5.82 -21.45 -26.97
CA ASP A 28 6.51 -20.78 -25.87
C ASP A 28 5.52 -20.15 -24.88
N ARG A 29 4.49 -19.44 -25.37
CA ARG A 29 3.43 -18.87 -24.53
C ARG A 29 2.67 -19.97 -23.76
N ALA A 30 2.26 -21.03 -24.45
CA ALA A 30 1.54 -22.14 -23.83
C ALA A 30 2.39 -22.86 -22.76
N ALA A 31 3.67 -23.10 -23.05
CA ALA A 31 4.62 -23.69 -22.11
C ALA A 31 4.81 -22.82 -20.87
N PHE A 32 4.95 -21.50 -21.05
CA PHE A 32 5.11 -20.56 -19.95
C PHE A 32 3.86 -20.50 -19.06
N VAL A 33 2.66 -20.44 -19.65
CA VAL A 33 1.40 -20.49 -18.88
C VAL A 33 1.26 -21.82 -18.15
N ALA A 34 1.57 -22.94 -18.79
CA ALA A 34 1.53 -24.25 -18.15
C ALA A 34 2.49 -24.32 -16.95
N GLN A 35 3.69 -23.74 -17.06
CA GLN A 35 4.65 -23.64 -15.97
C GLN A 35 4.10 -22.81 -14.79
N ILE A 36 3.49 -21.64 -15.08
CA ILE A 36 2.86 -20.78 -14.07
C ILE A 36 1.72 -21.51 -13.34
N LEU A 37 0.86 -22.22 -14.08
CA LEU A 37 -0.32 -22.85 -13.51
C LEU A 37 -0.02 -24.13 -12.72
N SER A 38 1.07 -24.83 -13.07
CA SER A 38 1.48 -26.10 -12.46
C SER A 38 2.38 -25.97 -11.24
N VAL A 39 2.97 -24.79 -10.99
CA VAL A 39 3.81 -24.60 -9.81
C VAL A 39 2.98 -24.61 -8.53
N GLU A 40 3.47 -25.33 -7.53
CA GLU A 40 2.87 -25.36 -6.20
C GLU A 40 3.27 -24.10 -5.40
N PRO A 41 2.38 -23.60 -4.52
CA PRO A 41 2.71 -22.52 -3.60
C PRO A 41 3.96 -22.83 -2.76
N ALA A 42 4.76 -21.80 -2.46
CA ALA A 42 5.74 -21.92 -1.40
C ALA A 42 5.03 -22.28 -0.09
N GLN A 43 5.42 -23.37 0.57
CA GLN A 43 4.80 -23.80 1.83
C GLN A 43 5.16 -22.83 2.96
N ASN A 44 4.35 -21.79 3.15
CA ASN A 44 4.48 -20.87 4.27
C ASN A 44 3.21 -20.85 5.10
N ALA A 45 3.19 -21.68 6.16
CA ALA A 45 2.04 -21.80 7.04
C ALA A 45 1.64 -20.48 7.71
N GLY A 46 2.62 -19.62 8.03
CA GLY A 46 2.38 -18.29 8.60
C GLY A 46 1.65 -17.37 7.62
N VAL A 47 2.10 -17.31 6.37
CA VAL A 47 1.45 -16.51 5.31
C VAL A 47 0.01 -16.98 5.06
N HIS A 48 -0.19 -18.29 4.91
CA HIS A 48 -1.53 -18.85 4.68
C HIS A 48 -2.49 -18.59 5.85
N GLU A 49 -2.03 -18.77 7.09
CA GLU A 49 -2.87 -18.51 8.26
C GLU A 49 -3.19 -17.02 8.41
N PHE A 50 -2.25 -16.12 8.10
CA PHE A 50 -2.50 -14.68 8.12
C PHE A 50 -3.61 -14.29 7.14
N ARG A 51 -3.54 -14.77 5.88
CA ARG A 51 -4.60 -14.52 4.87
C ARG A 51 -5.95 -15.08 5.32
N ARG A 52 -5.98 -16.32 5.83
CA ARG A 52 -7.21 -16.94 6.34
C ARG A 52 -7.85 -16.09 7.45
N LEU A 53 -7.05 -15.65 8.43
CA LEU A 53 -7.49 -14.78 9.51
C LEU A 53 -8.03 -13.45 8.99
N LEU A 54 -7.38 -12.85 7.98
CA LEU A 54 -7.82 -11.60 7.37
C LEU A 54 -9.17 -11.77 6.64
N GLU A 55 -9.28 -12.79 5.79
CA GLU A 55 -10.46 -13.01 4.95
C GLU A 55 -11.68 -13.50 5.73
N GLN A 56 -11.46 -14.27 6.79
CA GLN A 56 -12.54 -14.87 7.58
C GLN A 56 -12.77 -14.10 8.89
N ASP A 57 -11.79 -14.12 9.79
CA ASP A 57 -11.97 -13.68 11.17
C ASP A 57 -12.03 -12.15 11.30
N VAL A 58 -11.14 -11.41 10.63
CA VAL A 58 -11.12 -9.93 10.65
C VAL A 58 -12.34 -9.37 9.94
N ARG A 59 -12.68 -9.87 8.75
CA ARG A 59 -13.89 -9.42 8.03
C ARG A 59 -15.15 -9.69 8.85
N ALA A 60 -15.29 -10.88 9.44
CA ALA A 60 -16.43 -11.20 10.30
C ALA A 60 -16.46 -10.39 11.61
N LEU A 61 -15.30 -9.97 12.14
CA LEU A 61 -15.23 -9.03 13.27
C LEU A 61 -15.75 -7.66 12.84
N LEU A 62 -15.25 -7.10 11.73
CA LEU A 62 -15.60 -5.75 11.27
C LEU A 62 -17.03 -5.64 10.75
N SER A 63 -17.63 -6.73 10.26
CA SER A 63 -19.05 -6.76 9.90
C SER A 63 -19.99 -6.77 11.11
N GLY A 64 -19.53 -7.24 12.27
CA GLY A 64 -20.30 -7.25 13.52
C GLY A 64 -20.07 -6.02 14.38
N ALA A 65 -18.85 -5.46 14.33
CA ALA A 65 -18.46 -4.37 15.21
C ALA A 65 -19.14 -3.04 14.86
N GLU A 66 -19.58 -2.33 15.90
CA GLU A 66 -20.00 -0.93 15.78
C GLU A 66 -18.78 -0.02 15.57
N VAL A 67 -18.28 0.04 14.33
CA VAL A 67 -17.14 0.87 13.92
C VAL A 67 -17.51 1.61 12.63
N SER A 68 -17.05 2.85 12.47
CA SER A 68 -17.37 3.64 11.27
C SER A 68 -16.82 2.99 10.00
N SER A 69 -17.54 3.16 8.88
CA SER A 69 -17.12 2.61 7.58
C SER A 69 -15.73 3.07 7.15
N ALA A 70 -15.34 4.31 7.48
CA ALA A 70 -14.01 4.85 7.21
C ALA A 70 -12.91 4.08 7.97
N VAL A 71 -13.11 3.78 9.26
CA VAL A 71 -12.15 3.00 10.06
C VAL A 71 -12.10 1.55 9.57
N THR A 72 -13.25 0.94 9.25
CA THR A 72 -13.31 -0.41 8.68
C THR A 72 -12.52 -0.51 7.39
N ALA A 73 -12.71 0.45 6.47
CA ALA A 73 -11.95 0.51 5.22
C ALA A 73 -10.44 0.69 5.49
N GLU A 74 -10.05 1.60 6.39
CA GLU A 74 -8.64 1.80 6.73
C GLU A 74 -8.00 0.55 7.35
N VAL A 75 -8.69 -0.13 8.27
CA VAL A 75 -8.18 -1.36 8.91
C VAL A 75 -8.01 -2.46 7.89
N LEU A 76 -9.00 -2.71 7.03
CA LEU A 76 -8.90 -3.71 5.97
C LEU A 76 -7.77 -3.39 5.00
N PHE A 77 -7.67 -2.13 4.56
CA PHE A 77 -6.60 -1.68 3.66
C PHE A 77 -5.22 -1.91 4.26
N ARG A 78 -5.00 -1.51 5.53
CA ARG A 78 -3.70 -1.70 6.20
C ARG A 78 -3.37 -3.18 6.43
N LEU A 79 -4.35 -4.00 6.82
CA LEU A 79 -4.10 -5.43 7.02
C LEU A 79 -3.88 -6.17 5.70
N GLN A 80 -4.53 -5.75 4.63
CA GLN A 80 -4.23 -6.23 3.27
C GLN A 80 -2.79 -5.91 2.90
N GLY A 81 -2.34 -4.68 3.11
CA GLY A 81 -0.93 -4.32 2.86
C GLY A 81 0.08 -5.13 3.68
N VAL A 82 -0.27 -5.55 4.90
CA VAL A 82 0.56 -6.49 5.69
C VAL A 82 0.54 -7.90 5.08
N ALA A 83 -0.60 -8.38 4.60
CA ALA A 83 -0.71 -9.67 3.90
C ALA A 83 0.13 -9.68 2.62
N ASP A 84 0.02 -8.65 1.80
CA ASP A 84 0.74 -8.58 0.52
C ASP A 84 2.27 -8.56 0.74
N LYS A 85 2.74 -7.82 1.76
CA LYS A 85 4.16 -7.83 2.17
C LYS A 85 4.58 -9.21 2.70
N LEU A 86 3.72 -9.92 3.43
CA LEU A 86 3.99 -11.28 3.89
C LEU A 86 4.10 -12.26 2.72
N ASP A 87 3.21 -12.19 1.73
CA ASP A 87 3.26 -13.02 0.53
C ASP A 87 4.55 -12.79 -0.27
N LEU A 88 4.92 -11.52 -0.44
CA LEU A 88 6.17 -11.11 -1.10
C LEU A 88 7.39 -11.70 -0.39
N LEU A 89 7.47 -11.55 0.94
CA LEU A 89 8.60 -12.06 1.73
C LEU A 89 8.59 -13.59 1.86
N GLY A 90 7.42 -14.21 1.93
CA GLY A 90 7.26 -15.66 2.04
C GLY A 90 7.64 -16.38 0.75
N SER A 91 7.40 -15.75 -0.41
CA SER A 91 7.77 -16.30 -1.71
C SER A 91 9.20 -15.95 -2.13
N SER A 92 9.80 -14.87 -1.61
CA SER A 92 11.17 -14.46 -1.98
C SER A 92 12.08 -14.21 -0.77
N PRO A 93 12.90 -15.21 -0.37
CA PRO A 93 13.91 -15.04 0.68
C PRO A 93 14.95 -13.94 0.37
N ALA A 94 15.19 -13.62 -0.91
CA ALA A 94 16.16 -12.60 -1.31
C ALA A 94 15.75 -11.19 -0.87
N LEU A 95 14.45 -10.96 -0.64
CA LEU A 95 13.92 -9.70 -0.15
C LEU A 95 14.07 -9.51 1.36
N HIS A 96 14.45 -10.56 2.10
CA HIS A 96 14.64 -10.47 3.54
C HIS A 96 15.79 -9.52 3.88
N GLY A 97 15.58 -8.62 4.83
CA GLY A 97 16.62 -7.68 5.22
C GLY A 97 16.81 -6.49 4.29
N LYS A 98 15.98 -6.35 3.25
CA LYS A 98 16.09 -5.29 2.23
C LYS A 98 15.05 -4.20 2.43
N THR A 99 15.47 -2.94 2.25
CA THR A 99 14.59 -1.80 2.07
C THR A 99 14.08 -1.79 0.63
N VAL A 100 12.76 -1.73 0.46
CA VAL A 100 12.07 -1.65 -0.81
C VAL A 100 11.85 -0.18 -1.20
N VAL A 101 12.31 0.19 -2.38
CA VAL A 101 12.20 1.54 -2.95
C VAL A 101 11.39 1.47 -4.24
N ALA A 102 10.22 2.10 -4.26
CA ALA A 102 9.41 2.18 -5.48
C ALA A 102 9.99 3.24 -6.42
N VAL A 103 10.09 2.91 -7.71
CA VAL A 103 10.45 3.87 -8.77
C VAL A 103 9.22 4.07 -9.64
N ALA A 104 8.64 5.27 -9.57
CA ALA A 104 7.39 5.61 -10.24
C ALA A 104 7.51 6.93 -11.01
N GLY A 105 6.49 7.23 -11.81
CA GLY A 105 6.43 8.43 -12.65
C GLY A 105 5.78 8.13 -14.00
N GLY A 106 5.60 9.18 -14.79
CA GLY A 106 4.91 9.12 -16.08
C GLY A 106 5.55 8.17 -17.10
N PHE A 107 4.83 7.92 -18.18
CA PHE A 107 5.24 7.06 -19.27
C PHE A 107 6.53 7.61 -19.89
N SER A 108 7.44 6.72 -20.30
CA SER A 108 8.72 7.11 -20.90
C SER A 108 9.64 7.99 -20.02
N SER A 109 9.38 8.17 -18.72
CA SER A 109 10.28 8.92 -17.82
C SER A 109 11.65 8.25 -17.57
N GLY A 110 11.83 7.02 -18.05
CA GLY A 110 13.08 6.26 -17.96
C GLY A 110 13.26 5.52 -16.63
N LYS A 111 12.18 4.97 -16.05
CA LYS A 111 12.20 4.17 -14.81
C LYS A 111 13.10 2.94 -14.91
N SER A 112 12.86 2.11 -15.92
CA SER A 112 13.64 0.89 -16.16
C SER A 112 15.11 1.19 -16.48
N SER A 113 15.39 2.25 -17.24
CA SER A 113 16.77 2.67 -17.53
C SER A 113 17.47 3.26 -16.30
N PHE A 114 16.74 3.98 -15.44
CA PHE A 114 17.25 4.47 -14.16
C PHE A 114 17.65 3.31 -13.24
N ILE A 115 16.77 2.33 -13.04
CA ILE A 115 17.11 1.15 -12.21
C ILE A 115 18.28 0.38 -12.83
N THR A 116 18.25 0.15 -14.15
CA THR A 116 19.31 -0.57 -14.87
C THR A 116 20.68 0.11 -14.72
N SER A 117 20.72 1.45 -14.60
CA SER A 117 21.98 2.18 -14.38
C SER A 117 22.69 1.84 -13.06
N PHE A 118 21.99 1.22 -12.10
CA PHE A 118 22.57 0.72 -10.85
C PHE A 118 23.02 -0.74 -10.91
N ILE A 119 22.63 -1.50 -11.94
CA ILE A 119 22.98 -2.92 -12.06
C ILE A 119 24.45 -3.04 -12.47
N GLU A 120 25.24 -3.85 -11.76
CA GLU A 120 26.66 -4.06 -12.09
C GLU A 120 26.84 -5.04 -13.25
N ASP A 121 25.99 -6.07 -13.33
CA ASP A 121 25.99 -7.05 -14.40
C ASP A 121 25.30 -6.49 -15.66
N ARG A 122 26.08 -6.22 -16.70
CA ARG A 122 25.57 -5.68 -17.96
C ARG A 122 24.75 -6.68 -18.78
N GLN A 123 24.77 -7.97 -18.43
CA GLN A 123 23.89 -8.97 -19.06
C GLN A 123 22.47 -8.93 -18.49
N VAL A 124 22.30 -8.33 -17.31
CA VAL A 124 20.98 -8.14 -16.68
C VAL A 124 20.52 -6.73 -16.97
N SER A 125 19.50 -6.60 -17.82
CA SER A 125 18.82 -5.32 -18.07
C SER A 125 17.32 -5.52 -17.98
N LEU A 126 16.63 -4.56 -17.37
CA LEU A 126 15.18 -4.49 -17.49
C LEU A 126 14.81 -4.23 -18.96
N PRO A 127 13.67 -4.72 -19.46
CA PRO A 127 13.22 -4.42 -20.81
C PRO A 127 13.10 -2.90 -21.00
N VAL A 128 13.84 -2.34 -21.96
CA VAL A 128 13.80 -0.92 -22.32
C VAL A 128 13.28 -0.80 -23.75
N GLY A 129 12.25 0.03 -23.97
CA GLY A 129 11.59 0.21 -25.25
C GLY A 129 10.73 1.46 -25.26
N ILE A 130 10.34 1.91 -26.46
CA ILE A 130 9.47 3.08 -26.67
C ILE A 130 8.00 2.70 -26.47
N GLU A 131 7.65 1.42 -26.64
CA GLU A 131 6.36 0.83 -26.27
C GLU A 131 6.30 0.55 -24.75
N PRO A 132 5.11 0.39 -24.13
CA PRO A 132 4.98 0.10 -22.71
C PRO A 132 5.62 -1.24 -22.28
N VAL A 133 6.93 -1.22 -22.04
CA VAL A 133 7.72 -2.43 -21.81
C VAL A 133 7.45 -3.08 -20.46
N THR A 134 7.00 -2.34 -19.45
CA THR A 134 6.77 -2.89 -18.10
C THR A 134 5.31 -3.29 -17.92
N SER A 135 4.91 -4.37 -18.61
CA SER A 135 3.60 -4.99 -18.38
C SER A 135 3.54 -5.77 -17.07
N ILE A 136 4.66 -6.10 -16.40
CA ILE A 136 4.66 -6.81 -15.11
C ILE A 136 5.59 -6.07 -14.12
N PRO A 137 5.09 -5.70 -12.92
CA PRO A 137 5.92 -5.14 -11.85
C PRO A 137 7.16 -6.00 -11.59
N THR A 138 8.33 -5.36 -11.55
CA THR A 138 9.61 -6.07 -11.43
C THR A 138 10.41 -5.57 -10.24
N TYR A 139 10.71 -6.47 -9.31
CA TYR A 139 11.62 -6.25 -8.19
C TYR A 139 13.05 -6.47 -8.65
N VAL A 140 13.93 -5.48 -8.49
CA VAL A 140 15.38 -5.61 -8.70
C VAL A 140 16.06 -5.63 -7.34
N VAL A 141 16.44 -6.83 -6.91
CA VAL A 141 16.92 -7.16 -5.58
C VAL A 141 18.43 -7.17 -5.57
N SER A 142 19.05 -6.36 -4.70
CA SER A 142 20.50 -6.46 -4.48
C SER A 142 20.87 -7.84 -3.94
N GLY A 143 21.68 -8.59 -4.68
CA GLY A 143 22.12 -9.92 -4.32
C GLY A 143 23.34 -10.37 -5.11
N ALA A 144 23.84 -11.58 -4.82
CA ALA A 144 25.00 -12.14 -5.53
C ALA A 144 24.60 -13.04 -6.71
N GLY A 145 23.30 -13.37 -6.82
CA GLY A 145 22.76 -14.15 -7.94
C GLY A 145 22.55 -13.33 -9.21
N SER A 146 22.08 -14.00 -10.25
CA SER A 146 21.61 -13.43 -11.52
C SER A 146 20.26 -14.06 -11.93
N ALA A 147 19.49 -14.55 -10.94
CA ALA A 147 18.28 -15.32 -11.17
C ALA A 147 17.09 -14.40 -11.41
N ILE A 148 16.29 -14.73 -12.42
CA ILE A 148 15.01 -14.08 -12.72
C ILE A 148 13.92 -15.05 -12.31
N ARG A 149 13.11 -14.65 -11.33
CA ARG A 149 12.07 -15.49 -10.73
C ARG A 149 10.70 -14.85 -10.93
N GLY A 150 9.80 -15.59 -11.55
CA GLY A 150 8.40 -15.23 -11.68
C GLY A 150 7.62 -15.68 -10.44
N HIS A 151 6.90 -14.76 -9.81
CA HIS A 151 6.03 -15.08 -8.69
C HIS A 151 4.60 -15.19 -9.17
N THR A 152 3.99 -16.34 -8.92
CA THR A 152 2.66 -16.68 -9.42
C THR A 152 1.57 -16.26 -8.45
N TYR A 153 0.33 -16.12 -8.95
CA TYR A 153 -0.84 -15.77 -8.13
C TYR A 153 -1.16 -16.78 -7.02
N LYS A 154 -0.66 -18.02 -7.14
CA LYS A 154 -0.78 -19.07 -6.13
C LYS A 154 0.31 -18.98 -5.04
N GLY A 155 1.26 -18.05 -5.15
CA GLY A 155 2.42 -17.97 -4.25
C GLY A 155 3.55 -18.95 -4.59
N GLY A 156 3.48 -19.62 -5.74
CA GLY A 156 4.58 -20.44 -6.26
C GLY A 156 5.59 -19.60 -7.05
N VAL A 157 6.80 -20.14 -7.24
CA VAL A 157 7.93 -19.44 -7.88
C VAL A 157 8.44 -20.24 -9.05
N ILE A 158 8.59 -19.59 -10.20
CA ILE A 158 9.16 -20.20 -11.42
C ILE A 158 10.46 -19.50 -11.79
N ASP A 159 11.44 -20.25 -12.28
CA ASP A 159 12.63 -19.66 -12.89
C ASP A 159 12.32 -19.26 -14.34
N ILE A 160 12.71 -18.03 -14.70
CA ILE A 160 12.54 -17.47 -16.04
C ILE A 160 13.93 -17.31 -16.66
N ALA A 161 14.13 -17.90 -17.84
CA ALA A 161 15.39 -17.76 -18.56
C ALA A 161 15.60 -16.28 -19.01
N PRO A 162 16.82 -15.72 -18.94
CA PRO A 162 17.10 -14.35 -19.38
C PRO A 162 16.61 -14.04 -20.80
N ASP A 163 16.88 -14.94 -21.76
CA ASP A 163 16.44 -14.82 -23.15
C ASP A 163 14.91 -14.86 -23.31
N PHE A 164 14.20 -15.49 -22.38
CA PHE A 164 12.74 -15.46 -22.35
C PHE A 164 12.25 -14.16 -21.72
N TYR A 165 12.86 -13.72 -20.61
CA TYR A 165 12.52 -12.48 -19.94
C TYR A 165 12.69 -11.26 -20.84
N SER A 166 13.76 -11.20 -21.64
CA SER A 166 13.96 -10.12 -22.62
C SER A 166 12.89 -10.10 -23.72
N ARG A 167 12.19 -11.22 -23.95
CA ARG A 167 11.09 -11.34 -24.91
C ARG A 167 9.72 -11.00 -24.30
N LEU A 168 9.60 -10.81 -22.99
CA LEU A 168 8.37 -10.36 -22.32
C LEU A 168 8.08 -8.87 -22.60
N SER A 169 8.20 -8.45 -23.85
CA SER A 169 7.78 -7.14 -24.33
C SER A 169 6.26 -7.00 -24.31
N HIS A 170 5.78 -5.77 -24.45
CA HIS A 170 4.34 -5.48 -24.53
C HIS A 170 3.64 -6.36 -25.58
N ALA A 171 4.23 -6.46 -26.78
CA ALA A 171 3.67 -7.25 -27.88
C ALA A 171 3.56 -8.75 -27.55
N PHE A 172 4.58 -9.33 -26.91
CA PHE A 172 4.55 -10.73 -26.50
C PHE A 172 3.49 -10.98 -25.42
N VAL A 173 3.37 -10.06 -24.47
CA VAL A 173 2.39 -10.15 -23.37
C VAL A 173 0.96 -9.97 -23.89
N HIS A 174 0.72 -9.04 -24.81
CA HIS A 174 -0.60 -8.85 -25.44
C HIS A 174 -1.03 -10.10 -26.22
N GLY A 175 -0.07 -10.84 -26.77
CA GLY A 175 -0.31 -12.08 -27.50
C GLY A 175 -0.83 -13.25 -26.66
N PHE A 176 -0.90 -13.16 -25.32
CA PHE A 176 -1.59 -14.15 -24.48
C PHE A 176 -3.12 -14.08 -24.60
N GLY A 177 -3.68 -12.94 -25.01
CA GLY A 177 -5.13 -12.74 -25.06
C GLY A 177 -5.81 -12.59 -23.69
N PHE A 178 -5.03 -12.46 -22.62
CA PHE A 178 -5.50 -12.15 -21.26
C PHE A 178 -4.42 -11.35 -20.50
N ASN A 179 -4.79 -10.76 -19.36
CA ASN A 179 -3.84 -10.01 -18.53
C ASN A 179 -2.90 -10.96 -17.78
N LEU A 180 -1.65 -11.09 -18.24
CA LEU A 180 -0.66 -11.99 -17.64
C LEU A 180 -0.40 -11.71 -16.14
N ARG A 181 -0.62 -10.47 -15.67
CA ARG A 181 -0.50 -10.12 -14.24
C ARG A 181 -1.44 -10.91 -13.34
N GLU A 182 -2.57 -11.39 -13.87
CA GLU A 182 -3.55 -12.16 -13.09
C GLU A 182 -2.99 -13.51 -12.63
N ILE A 183 -2.06 -14.09 -13.39
CA ILE A 183 -1.43 -15.37 -13.07
C ILE A 183 0.04 -15.22 -12.66
N LEU A 184 0.70 -14.13 -13.07
CA LEU A 184 2.08 -13.79 -12.74
C LEU A 184 2.16 -12.33 -12.22
N PRO A 185 1.78 -12.08 -10.96
CA PRO A 185 1.66 -10.72 -10.43
C PRO A 185 2.95 -9.89 -10.46
N PHE A 186 4.11 -10.51 -10.25
CA PHE A 186 5.40 -9.81 -10.28
C PHE A 186 6.57 -10.74 -10.63
N VAL A 187 7.67 -10.11 -11.04
CA VAL A 187 8.97 -10.77 -11.27
C VAL A 187 9.99 -10.23 -10.27
N ALA A 188 10.92 -11.07 -9.81
CA ALA A 188 12.06 -10.67 -9.01
C ALA A 188 13.37 -11.04 -9.72
N ILE A 189 14.24 -10.05 -9.90
CA ILE A 189 15.57 -10.18 -10.48
C ILE A 189 16.56 -9.97 -9.35
N GLU A 190 17.30 -11.01 -8.98
CA GLU A 190 18.40 -10.88 -8.05
C GLU A 190 19.69 -10.56 -8.82
N THR A 191 20.34 -9.44 -8.51
CA THR A 191 21.55 -8.98 -9.20
C THR A 191 22.40 -8.06 -8.30
N PRO A 192 23.73 -8.00 -8.47
CA PRO A 192 24.55 -7.03 -7.77
C PRO A 192 24.19 -5.60 -8.17
N LEU A 193 23.94 -4.74 -7.19
CA LEU A 193 23.68 -3.31 -7.36
C LEU A 193 24.87 -2.47 -6.89
N ARG A 194 25.25 -1.48 -7.69
CA ARG A 194 26.46 -0.70 -7.52
C ARG A 194 26.46 0.09 -6.22
N GLY A 195 27.20 -0.43 -5.25
CA GLY A 195 27.35 0.19 -3.93
C GLY A 195 26.09 0.16 -3.07
N LEU A 196 25.12 -0.71 -3.36
CA LEU A 196 23.88 -0.90 -2.61
C LEU A 196 23.74 -2.38 -2.23
N LYS A 197 23.59 -2.70 -0.93
CA LYS A 197 23.60 -4.09 -0.42
C LYS A 197 22.29 -4.55 0.21
N HIS A 198 21.51 -3.61 0.71
CA HIS A 198 20.30 -3.80 1.49
C HIS A 198 19.10 -3.10 0.84
N LEU A 199 19.16 -2.87 -0.48
CA LEU A 199 18.06 -2.26 -1.23
C LEU A 199 17.49 -3.22 -2.27
N THR A 200 16.21 -3.00 -2.53
CA THR A 200 15.46 -3.54 -3.65
C THR A 200 14.71 -2.40 -4.32
N PHE A 201 14.84 -2.27 -5.64
CA PHE A 201 13.98 -1.37 -6.42
C PHE A 201 12.74 -2.11 -6.89
N ILE A 202 11.61 -1.41 -7.00
CA ILE A 202 10.46 -1.89 -7.77
C ILE A 202 10.32 -1.02 -9.00
N ASP A 203 10.44 -1.63 -10.18
CA ASP A 203 10.04 -1.04 -11.44
C ASP A 203 8.54 -1.24 -11.65
N LEU A 204 7.82 -0.12 -11.78
CA LEU A 204 6.38 -0.09 -11.94
C LEU A 204 5.99 0.32 -13.37
N PRO A 205 4.88 -0.20 -13.90
CA PRO A 205 4.25 0.39 -15.07
C PRO A 205 4.04 1.90 -14.87
N GLY A 206 4.16 2.70 -15.94
CA GLY A 206 3.81 4.13 -15.88
C GLY A 206 2.33 4.29 -15.48
N TYR A 207 2.03 5.17 -14.54
CA TYR A 207 0.65 5.32 -14.02
C TYR A 207 -0.33 5.82 -15.09
N ASP A 208 0.18 6.53 -16.10
CA ASP A 208 -0.50 7.10 -17.26
C ASP A 208 -0.50 6.15 -18.47
N ALA A 209 0.18 4.99 -18.41
CA ALA A 209 0.22 4.03 -19.50
C ALA A 209 -1.19 3.52 -19.89
N ALA A 210 -2.11 3.49 -18.92
CA ALA A 210 -3.50 3.11 -19.13
C ALA A 210 -4.31 4.13 -19.95
N GLN A 211 -3.96 5.43 -19.92
CA GLN A 211 -4.68 6.47 -20.67
C GLN A 211 -4.50 6.32 -22.19
N SER A 212 -3.39 5.70 -22.61
CA SER A 212 -3.10 5.41 -24.02
C SER A 212 -3.81 4.16 -24.57
N GLU A 213 -4.39 3.30 -23.72
CA GLU A 213 -4.75 1.92 -24.13
C GLU A 213 -6.23 1.57 -23.99
N GLY A 214 -7.12 2.53 -23.68
CA GLY A 214 -8.57 2.26 -23.64
C GLY A 214 -9.01 1.21 -22.59
N ALA A 215 -8.10 0.82 -21.69
CA ALA A 215 -8.36 -0.06 -20.56
C ALA A 215 -8.81 0.75 -19.33
N HIS A 216 -9.59 0.12 -18.46
CA HIS A 216 -10.24 0.72 -17.29
C HIS A 216 -9.27 1.53 -16.41
N THR A 217 -9.31 2.86 -16.54
CA THR A 217 -8.43 3.85 -15.87
C THR A 217 -8.41 3.77 -14.34
N SER A 218 -9.40 3.11 -13.74
CA SER A 218 -9.55 2.85 -12.31
C SER A 218 -8.54 1.84 -11.76
N ASP A 219 -8.22 0.79 -12.53
CA ASP A 219 -7.55 -0.40 -11.98
C ASP A 219 -6.03 -0.25 -11.91
N ASP A 220 -5.41 0.46 -12.87
CA ASP A 220 -3.95 0.60 -12.92
C ASP A 220 -3.40 1.59 -11.88
N LEU A 221 -4.11 2.70 -11.62
CA LEU A 221 -3.78 3.63 -10.54
C LEU A 221 -3.90 2.97 -9.16
N SER A 222 -4.93 2.15 -8.98
CA SER A 222 -5.13 1.37 -7.76
C SER A 222 -4.01 0.35 -7.54
N LYS A 223 -3.55 -0.31 -8.60
CA LYS A 223 -2.42 -1.26 -8.55
C LYS A 223 -1.07 -0.58 -8.33
N ALA A 224 -0.82 0.57 -8.98
CA ALA A 224 0.40 1.34 -8.71
C ALA A 224 0.47 1.75 -7.22
N ARG A 225 -0.67 2.16 -6.64
CA ARG A 225 -0.78 2.43 -5.20
C ARG A 225 -0.50 1.19 -4.36
N GLU A 226 -0.99 0.01 -4.75
CA GLU A 226 -0.72 -1.25 -4.06
C GLU A 226 0.80 -1.52 -3.97
N PHE A 227 1.53 -1.45 -5.08
CA PHE A 227 2.98 -1.66 -5.05
C PHE A 227 3.73 -0.54 -4.32
N ILE A 228 3.30 0.71 -4.44
CA ILE A 228 3.91 1.82 -3.70
C ILE A 228 3.68 1.66 -2.19
N SER A 229 2.53 1.10 -1.77
CA SER A 229 2.25 0.80 -0.36
C SER A 229 3.22 -0.23 0.25
N GLN A 230 3.80 -1.09 -0.60
CA GLN A 230 4.80 -2.09 -0.21
C GLN A 230 6.20 -1.46 -0.01
N ALA A 231 6.45 -0.27 -0.57
CA ALA A 231 7.74 0.41 -0.49
C ALA A 231 7.89 1.31 0.75
N GLN A 232 9.13 1.41 1.26
CA GLN A 232 9.48 2.30 2.37
C GLN A 232 9.94 3.69 1.91
N ALA A 233 10.29 3.83 0.63
CA ALA A 233 10.64 5.08 0.00
C ALA A 233 10.13 5.12 -1.45
N LEU A 234 9.88 6.32 -1.95
CA LEU A 234 9.43 6.58 -3.31
C LEU A 234 10.47 7.45 -4.03
N ILE A 235 10.91 7.00 -5.21
CA ILE A 235 11.66 7.82 -6.16
C ILE A 235 10.72 8.14 -7.32
N TRP A 236 10.43 9.42 -7.52
CA TRP A 236 9.55 9.91 -8.58
C TRP A 236 10.35 10.46 -9.75
N LEU A 237 10.17 9.87 -10.94
CA LEU A 237 10.92 10.21 -12.15
C LEU A 237 10.10 11.06 -13.13
N ILE A 238 10.72 12.14 -13.59
CA ILE A 238 10.20 13.02 -14.63
C ILE A 238 11.29 13.12 -15.70
N GLY A 239 10.93 12.91 -16.98
CA GLY A 239 11.90 13.02 -18.08
C GLY A 239 12.19 14.47 -18.43
N ALA A 240 13.46 14.85 -18.62
CA ALA A 240 13.84 16.18 -19.07
C ALA A 240 13.45 16.48 -20.53
N ASP A 241 13.06 15.46 -21.29
CA ASP A 241 12.50 15.60 -22.63
C ASP A 241 11.02 16.02 -22.63
N SER A 242 10.36 15.98 -21.47
CA SER A 242 9.08 16.66 -21.27
C SER A 242 9.26 18.18 -21.25
N ASN A 243 8.16 18.94 -21.13
CA ASN A 243 8.17 20.41 -21.10
C ASN A 243 9.00 21.03 -19.96
N GLY A 244 9.63 20.22 -19.09
CA GLY A 244 10.45 20.71 -17.99
C GLY A 244 9.61 21.25 -16.84
N GLU A 245 8.38 20.75 -16.72
CA GLU A 245 7.43 21.05 -15.65
C GLU A 245 6.98 19.73 -15.00
N ILE A 246 6.57 19.79 -13.73
CA ILE A 246 5.94 18.66 -13.06
C ILE A 246 4.47 18.64 -13.51
N PRO A 247 3.98 17.55 -14.14
CA PRO A 247 2.58 17.44 -14.52
C PRO A 247 1.64 17.62 -13.31
N ALA A 248 0.49 18.26 -13.49
CA ALA A 248 -0.48 18.45 -12.41
C ALA A 248 -0.94 17.12 -11.79
N ALA A 249 -1.14 16.10 -12.63
CA ALA A 249 -1.49 14.75 -12.17
C ALA A 249 -0.39 14.12 -11.29
N ASP A 250 0.89 14.40 -11.56
CA ASP A 250 1.99 13.97 -10.68
C ASP A 250 1.89 14.65 -9.32
N LEU A 251 1.59 15.96 -9.28
CA LEU A 251 1.47 16.70 -8.03
C LEU A 251 0.31 16.18 -7.18
N ASP A 252 -0.86 15.95 -7.78
CA ASP A 252 -2.02 15.39 -7.08
C ASP A 252 -1.68 14.02 -6.49
N PHE A 253 -1.05 13.15 -7.28
CA PHE A 253 -0.61 11.84 -6.81
C PHE A 253 0.39 11.94 -5.65
N LEU A 254 1.43 12.76 -5.80
CA LEU A 254 2.47 12.93 -4.77
C LEU A 254 1.91 13.52 -3.48
N LEU A 255 0.92 14.41 -3.57
CA LEU A 255 0.23 14.99 -2.42
C LEU A 255 -0.58 13.93 -1.65
N GLU A 256 -1.30 13.04 -2.35
CA GLU A 256 -2.02 11.93 -1.72
C GLU A 256 -1.07 11.00 -0.94
N GLN A 257 0.13 10.75 -1.46
CA GLN A 257 1.14 9.89 -0.84
C GLN A 257 1.79 10.48 0.42
N GLN A 258 1.64 11.79 0.69
CA GLN A 258 2.23 12.43 1.88
C GLN A 258 1.67 11.87 3.20
N SER A 259 0.42 11.40 3.18
CA SER A 259 -0.27 10.85 4.36
C SER A 259 0.37 9.59 4.93
N ASP A 260 1.19 8.89 4.13
CA ASP A 260 1.92 7.69 4.55
C ASP A 260 3.22 7.98 5.31
N GLY A 261 3.70 9.23 5.32
CA GLY A 261 4.98 9.60 5.93
C GLY A 261 6.20 8.94 5.27
N ARG A 262 6.03 8.46 4.03
CA ARG A 262 7.08 7.81 3.23
C ARG A 262 8.08 8.83 2.73
N GLN A 263 9.37 8.49 2.74
CA GLN A 263 10.40 9.36 2.17
C GLN A 263 10.25 9.47 0.65
N LEU A 264 10.25 10.70 0.13
CA LEU A 264 10.14 11.01 -1.30
C LEU A 264 11.44 11.61 -1.82
N TYR A 265 11.90 11.13 -2.98
CA TYR A 265 13.00 11.73 -3.74
C TYR A 265 12.56 11.96 -5.20
N VAL A 266 12.86 13.13 -5.76
CA VAL A 266 12.45 13.48 -7.14
C VAL A 266 13.65 13.47 -8.07
N VAL A 267 13.50 12.87 -9.25
CA VAL A 267 14.56 12.74 -10.25
C VAL A 267 14.08 13.30 -11.58
N LEU A 268 14.76 14.35 -12.05
CA LEU A 268 14.71 14.81 -13.42
C LEU A 268 15.67 13.96 -14.26
N ASN A 269 15.16 12.91 -14.89
CA ASN A 269 15.94 11.96 -15.68
C ASN A 269 16.24 12.50 -17.09
N LYS A 270 17.09 11.81 -17.86
CA LYS A 270 17.56 12.21 -19.20
C LYS A 270 18.27 13.57 -19.20
N ALA A 271 19.01 13.86 -18.13
CA ALA A 271 19.74 15.12 -17.98
C ALA A 271 20.78 15.37 -19.08
N ASP A 272 21.25 14.32 -19.74
CA ASP A 272 22.15 14.40 -20.90
C ASP A 272 21.54 15.09 -22.13
N LEU A 273 20.21 15.24 -22.19
CA LEU A 273 19.51 15.89 -23.30
C LEU A 273 19.41 17.42 -23.15
N ARG A 274 19.86 17.99 -22.02
CA ARG A 274 19.79 19.44 -21.77
C ARG A 274 21.15 20.00 -21.32
N PRO A 275 21.44 21.28 -21.66
CA PRO A 275 22.59 21.99 -21.09
C PRO A 275 22.51 22.11 -19.57
N GLU A 276 23.66 22.11 -18.90
CA GLU A 276 23.75 22.17 -17.43
C GLU A 276 23.06 23.39 -16.82
N ASP A 277 23.17 24.56 -17.45
CA ASP A 277 22.51 25.81 -16.98
C ASP A 277 20.98 25.68 -17.01
N SER A 278 20.42 25.06 -18.05
CA SER A 278 18.97 24.81 -18.14
C SER A 278 18.50 23.83 -17.07
N LEU A 279 19.31 22.82 -16.72
CA LEU A 279 18.99 21.91 -15.63
C LEU A 279 18.92 22.63 -14.29
N VAL A 280 19.81 23.60 -14.04
CA VAL A 280 19.80 24.40 -12.80
C VAL A 280 18.48 25.15 -12.65
N GLU A 281 18.00 25.78 -13.72
CA GLU A 281 16.73 26.51 -13.75
C GLU A 281 15.53 25.58 -13.51
N VAL A 282 15.46 24.45 -14.23
CA VAL A 282 14.36 23.47 -14.08
C VAL A 282 14.33 22.89 -12.66
N LEU A 283 15.49 22.60 -12.05
CA LEU A 283 15.52 22.10 -10.67
C LEU A 283 15.03 23.15 -9.66
N GLU A 284 15.29 24.45 -9.87
CA GLU A 284 14.73 25.51 -9.00
C GLU A 284 13.21 25.64 -9.18
N GLN A 285 12.73 25.52 -10.42
CA GLN A 285 11.30 25.53 -10.71
C GLN A 285 10.61 24.34 -10.03
N PHE A 286 11.14 23.12 -10.18
CA PHE A 286 10.59 21.92 -9.54
C PHE A 286 10.57 22.06 -8.03
N ARG A 287 11.68 22.53 -7.44
CA ARG A 287 11.77 22.78 -6.00
C ARG A 287 10.66 23.73 -5.54
N SER A 288 10.50 24.86 -6.23
CA SER A 288 9.49 25.87 -5.90
C SER A 288 8.07 25.32 -6.07
N THR A 289 7.80 24.53 -7.11
CA THR A 289 6.50 23.89 -7.34
C THR A 289 6.15 22.91 -6.22
N LEU A 290 7.09 22.05 -5.82
CA LEU A 290 6.89 21.08 -4.73
C LEU A 290 6.68 21.79 -3.39
N ASP A 291 7.50 22.81 -3.09
CA ASP A 291 7.39 23.62 -1.88
C ASP A 291 6.01 24.33 -1.82
N ASN A 292 5.56 24.93 -2.93
CA ASN A 292 4.27 25.61 -3.01
C ASN A 292 3.07 24.65 -2.92
N ALA A 293 3.23 23.41 -3.39
CA ALA A 293 2.22 22.37 -3.27
C ALA A 293 2.17 21.74 -1.86
N GLY A 294 3.12 22.06 -0.97
CA GLY A 294 3.21 21.46 0.36
C GLY A 294 3.64 19.99 0.33
N ILE A 295 4.41 19.59 -0.68
CA ILE A 295 4.91 18.22 -0.85
C ILE A 295 6.30 18.13 -0.21
N ASP A 296 6.43 17.33 0.83
CA ASP A 296 7.72 17.09 1.49
C ASP A 296 8.56 16.09 0.69
N PHE A 297 9.84 16.40 0.50
CA PHE A 297 10.81 15.57 -0.21
C PHE A 297 12.23 15.73 0.35
N GLU A 298 12.99 14.65 0.34
CA GLU A 298 14.36 14.57 0.88
C GLU A 298 15.37 15.23 -0.07
N GLY A 299 15.18 15.06 -1.37
CA GLY A 299 16.06 15.61 -2.39
C GLY A 299 15.48 15.58 -3.79
N LEU A 300 16.09 16.40 -4.64
CA LEU A 300 15.73 16.56 -6.04
C LEU A 300 17.01 16.62 -6.87
N CYS A 301 17.14 15.82 -7.93
CA CYS A 301 18.33 15.85 -8.78
C CYS A 301 18.04 15.76 -10.28
N ALA A 302 19.00 16.24 -11.07
CA ALA A 302 19.10 15.95 -12.49
C ALA A 302 20.03 14.74 -12.68
N TYR A 303 19.53 13.69 -13.31
CA TYR A 303 20.20 12.41 -13.49
C TYR A 303 20.21 12.00 -14.96
N SER A 304 21.32 11.43 -15.43
CA SER A 304 21.39 10.77 -16.72
C SER A 304 21.49 9.27 -16.51
N SER A 305 20.40 8.55 -16.82
CA SER A 305 20.41 7.08 -16.79
C SER A 305 21.33 6.48 -17.85
N ALA A 306 21.51 7.17 -18.99
CA ALA A 306 22.42 6.75 -20.05
C ALA A 306 23.89 6.79 -19.60
N LEU A 307 24.26 7.78 -18.80
CA LEU A 307 25.62 7.95 -18.28
C LEU A 307 25.82 7.35 -16.87
N GLY A 308 24.73 7.04 -16.17
CA GLY A 308 24.75 6.56 -14.78
C GLY A 308 25.24 7.61 -13.78
N ILE A 309 25.04 8.89 -14.06
CA ILE A 309 25.57 10.01 -13.25
C ILE A 309 24.50 11.02 -12.85
N GLN A 310 24.66 11.57 -11.65
CA GLN A 310 23.94 12.75 -11.19
C GLN A 310 24.71 14.01 -11.61
N VAL A 311 24.04 14.93 -12.32
CA VAL A 311 24.65 16.18 -12.82
C VAL A 311 24.54 17.30 -11.80
N LYS A 312 23.33 17.53 -11.27
CA LYS A 312 23.03 18.55 -10.24
C LYS A 312 21.99 18.05 -9.27
N TYR A 313 21.89 18.67 -8.09
CA TYR A 313 20.87 18.36 -7.10
C TYR A 313 20.52 19.56 -6.23
N ARG A 314 19.44 19.41 -5.44
CA ARG A 314 18.96 20.28 -4.38
C ARG A 314 18.59 19.47 -3.14
N ARG A 315 18.72 20.09 -1.97
CA ARG A 315 18.63 19.46 -0.64
C ARG A 315 19.65 18.31 -0.51
N GLN A 316 19.25 17.06 -0.74
CA GLN A 316 20.11 15.89 -0.64
C GLN A 316 20.49 15.30 -2.00
N SER A 317 21.71 14.77 -2.15
CA SER A 317 22.11 14.00 -3.34
C SER A 317 21.50 12.59 -3.35
N LEU A 318 21.24 12.04 -4.54
CA LEU A 318 20.63 10.72 -4.70
C LEU A 318 21.50 9.63 -4.05
N LYS A 319 22.82 9.73 -4.19
CA LYS A 319 23.77 8.80 -3.54
C LYS A 319 23.65 8.83 -2.02
N SER A 320 23.48 10.01 -1.42
CA SER A 320 23.31 10.13 0.02
C SER A 320 21.97 9.57 0.47
N PHE A 321 20.90 9.88 -0.26
CA PHE A 321 19.56 9.36 0.00
C PHE A 321 19.54 7.82 0.00
N LEU A 322 20.04 7.21 -1.08
CA LEU A 322 20.10 5.75 -1.20
C LEU A 322 20.94 5.11 -0.08
N ARG A 323 22.06 5.72 0.32
CA ARG A 323 22.88 5.22 1.44
C ARG A 323 22.16 5.24 2.79
N THR A 324 21.31 6.24 3.03
CA THR A 324 20.48 6.30 4.24
C THR A 324 19.48 5.15 4.26
N LEU A 325 18.94 4.77 3.11
CA LEU A 325 18.01 3.65 2.96
C LEU A 325 18.69 2.28 2.96
N ASP A 326 19.96 2.21 2.53
CA ASP A 326 20.76 0.99 2.39
C ASP A 326 21.23 0.42 3.73
N GLN A 327 20.27 0.14 4.60
CA GLN A 327 20.47 -0.43 5.93
C GLN A 327 19.74 -1.77 6.04
N PRO A 328 20.26 -2.74 6.81
CA PRO A 328 19.54 -3.99 7.05
C PRO A 328 18.24 -3.71 7.79
N VAL A 329 17.13 -4.25 7.28
CA VAL A 329 15.79 -4.06 7.84
C VAL A 329 15.27 -5.33 8.50
N ASP A 330 14.76 -5.23 9.72
CA ASP A 330 13.97 -6.32 10.31
C ASP A 330 12.54 -6.27 9.76
N ALA A 331 12.33 -6.95 8.63
CA ALA A 331 11.03 -6.99 7.94
C ALA A 331 9.92 -7.52 8.86
N ARG A 332 10.22 -8.53 9.69
CA ARG A 332 9.26 -9.12 10.62
C ARG A 332 8.86 -8.12 11.70
N ALA A 333 9.83 -7.41 12.29
CA ALA A 333 9.54 -6.38 13.28
C ALA A 333 8.69 -5.24 12.70
N ASN A 334 8.94 -4.85 11.44
CA ASN A 334 8.15 -3.83 10.76
C ASN A 334 6.71 -4.28 10.51
N LEU A 335 6.49 -5.51 10.03
CA LEU A 335 5.15 -6.09 9.88
C LEU A 335 4.40 -6.14 11.21
N LEU A 336 5.07 -6.56 12.29
CA LEU A 336 4.47 -6.57 13.63
C LEU A 336 4.14 -5.15 14.11
N LYS A 337 4.98 -4.16 13.83
CA LYS A 337 4.74 -2.75 14.18
C LYS A 337 3.50 -2.21 13.46
N GLU A 338 3.38 -2.47 12.16
CA GLU A 338 2.25 -2.05 11.32
C GLU A 338 0.95 -2.74 11.78
N LEU A 339 0.98 -4.06 11.95
CA LEU A 339 -0.13 -4.85 12.48
C LEU A 339 -0.63 -4.29 13.82
N ASN A 340 0.29 -4.03 14.75
CA ASN A 340 -0.04 -3.50 16.07
C ASN A 340 -0.60 -2.08 16.01
N ALA A 341 -0.09 -1.22 15.14
CA ALA A 341 -0.62 0.13 14.95
C ALA A 341 -2.05 0.09 14.42
N THR A 342 -2.33 -0.80 13.45
CA THR A 342 -3.67 -0.99 12.88
C THR A 342 -4.66 -1.49 13.93
N PHE A 343 -4.30 -2.52 14.70
CA PHE A 343 -5.16 -3.02 15.77
C PHE A 343 -5.36 -2.00 16.90
N ARG A 344 -4.35 -1.18 17.24
CA ARG A 344 -4.51 -0.07 18.21
C ARG A 344 -5.57 0.92 17.74
N LYS A 345 -5.55 1.32 16.46
CA LYS A 345 -6.59 2.20 15.89
C LYS A 345 -7.97 1.57 15.98
N LEU A 346 -8.09 0.29 15.64
CA LEU A 346 -9.34 -0.46 15.77
C LEU A 346 -9.84 -0.46 17.22
N TYR A 347 -8.96 -0.79 18.19
CA TYR A 347 -9.34 -0.78 19.60
C TYR A 347 -9.78 0.60 20.08
N THR A 348 -9.10 1.67 19.66
CA THR A 348 -9.51 3.04 19.98
C THR A 348 -10.89 3.34 19.41
N ALA A 349 -11.17 2.97 18.15
CA ALA A 349 -12.48 3.19 17.54
C ALA A 349 -13.59 2.41 18.26
N MET A 350 -13.35 1.14 18.59
CA MET A 350 -14.29 0.31 19.37
C MET A 350 -14.50 0.87 20.78
N SER A 351 -13.47 1.42 21.40
CA SER A 351 -13.53 1.98 22.77
C SER A 351 -14.11 3.40 22.81
N HIS A 352 -13.98 4.18 21.73
CA HIS A 352 -14.58 5.51 21.60
C HIS A 352 -16.10 5.43 21.37
N ASN A 353 -16.62 4.29 20.93
CA ASN A 353 -18.05 4.02 21.02
C ASN A 353 -18.48 3.59 22.43
N ALA A 354 -17.56 3.16 23.30
CA ALA A 354 -17.83 3.01 24.73
C ALA A 354 -17.91 4.35 25.49
N GLN A 355 -17.75 5.51 24.83
CA GLN A 355 -18.04 6.84 25.41
C GLN A 355 -19.53 7.13 25.64
N SER A 356 -20.43 6.17 25.39
CA SER A 356 -21.68 6.02 26.17
C SER A 356 -21.41 6.04 27.69
N SER A 357 -20.19 5.71 28.12
CA SER A 357 -19.70 5.87 29.50
C SER A 357 -19.65 7.33 29.99
N THR A 358 -19.64 8.33 29.11
CA THR A 358 -19.72 9.76 29.48
C THR A 358 -21.15 10.13 29.87
N GLU A 359 -22.15 9.60 29.17
CA GLU A 359 -23.57 9.73 29.53
C GLU A 359 -23.85 9.00 30.85
N ILE A 360 -23.21 7.86 31.09
CA ILE A 360 -23.24 7.16 32.39
C ILE A 360 -22.60 8.00 33.48
N ALA A 361 -21.47 8.67 33.21
CA ALA A 361 -20.84 9.58 34.17
C ALA A 361 -21.75 10.77 34.52
N GLU A 362 -22.48 11.33 33.55
CA GLU A 362 -23.47 12.39 33.81
C GLU A 362 -24.66 11.89 34.63
N VAL A 363 -25.15 10.67 34.35
CA VAL A 363 -26.24 10.05 35.11
C VAL A 363 -25.81 9.70 36.55
N VAL A 364 -24.59 9.19 36.74
CA VAL A 364 -24.01 8.92 38.07
C VAL A 364 -23.83 10.21 38.86
N ASN A 365 -23.29 11.25 38.25
CA ASN A 365 -23.10 12.56 38.89
C ASN A 365 -24.46 13.20 39.27
N SER A 366 -25.50 12.96 38.47
CA SER A 366 -26.86 13.40 38.78
C SER A 366 -27.53 12.59 39.92
N LEU A 367 -27.25 11.29 40.02
CA LEU A 367 -27.68 10.43 41.14
C LEU A 367 -26.98 10.79 42.45
N GLU A 368 -25.69 11.13 42.41
CA GLU A 368 -24.90 11.54 43.57
C GLU A 368 -25.45 12.84 44.18
N LEU A 369 -25.83 13.81 43.34
CA LEU A 369 -26.51 15.04 43.75
C LEU A 369 -27.89 14.77 44.40
N ASP A 370 -28.70 13.87 43.84
CA ASP A 370 -30.01 13.51 44.40
C ASP A 370 -29.87 12.83 45.78
N LEU A 371 -28.88 11.94 45.96
CA LEU A 371 -28.60 11.26 47.23
C LEU A 371 -28.05 12.21 48.31
N HIS A 372 -27.30 13.23 47.90
CA HIS A 372 -26.85 14.31 48.77
C HIS A 372 -28.02 15.22 49.19
N GLU A 373 -28.96 15.53 48.28
CA GLU A 373 -30.20 16.28 48.59
C GLU A 373 -31.13 15.52 49.55
N LEU A 374 -31.10 14.17 49.53
CA LEU A 374 -31.81 13.31 50.49
C LEU A 374 -31.12 13.21 51.86
N GLY A 375 -29.93 13.80 52.03
CA GLY A 375 -29.21 13.84 53.32
C GLY A 375 -28.52 12.53 53.71
N LEU A 376 -28.40 11.56 52.80
CA LEU A 376 -27.88 10.22 53.08
C LEU A 376 -26.35 10.12 53.15
N PHE A 377 -25.63 11.19 52.80
CA PHE A 377 -24.18 11.34 53.00
C PHE A 377 -23.89 12.26 54.19
N HIS A 378 -24.08 11.77 55.41
CA HIS A 378 -23.47 12.37 56.61
C HIS A 378 -22.70 11.27 57.35
N ASN A 379 -21.43 11.56 57.66
CA ASN A 379 -20.47 10.71 58.37
C ASN A 379 -21.12 9.84 59.46
N TRP A 380 -20.79 8.54 59.48
CA TRP A 380 -21.43 7.50 60.30
C TRP A 380 -21.27 7.63 61.84
N ALA A 381 -20.79 8.74 62.37
CA ALA A 381 -20.63 8.93 63.81
C ALA A 381 -21.34 10.18 64.33
N SER A 382 -22.38 9.94 65.15
CA SER A 382 -23.01 10.80 66.20
C SER A 382 -24.48 11.22 65.97
N THR A 383 -25.27 10.99 67.02
CA THR A 383 -26.73 11.05 67.26
C THR A 383 -27.48 12.41 67.02
N PRO A 384 -28.84 12.46 67.09
CA PRO A 384 -29.70 13.28 66.21
C PRO A 384 -30.28 14.57 66.85
N ALA A 385 -30.71 15.53 65.99
CA ALA A 385 -31.84 16.49 66.10
C ALA A 385 -31.59 17.66 65.10
N ALA A 386 -32.52 18.41 64.50
CA ALA A 386 -33.96 18.68 64.65
C ALA A 386 -34.53 19.19 63.29
N PRO A 387 -35.85 19.37 63.10
CA PRO A 387 -36.41 19.70 61.80
C PRO A 387 -36.39 21.21 61.53
N ALA A 388 -35.93 21.64 60.35
CA ALA A 388 -36.09 23.02 59.89
C ALA A 388 -36.78 23.07 58.52
N ARG A 389 -37.89 23.81 58.53
CA ARG A 389 -38.82 24.07 57.42
C ARG A 389 -38.16 24.94 56.34
N GLY A 390 -38.46 24.61 55.09
CA GLY A 390 -38.28 25.50 53.94
C GLY A 390 -38.94 24.90 52.70
N ARG A 391 -40.17 25.31 52.38
CA ARG A 391 -40.86 24.93 51.14
C ARG A 391 -40.09 25.50 49.94
N ARG A 392 -39.33 24.67 49.23
CA ARG A 392 -39.17 24.81 47.77
C ARG A 392 -40.28 24.00 47.12
N ARG A 393 -41.25 24.70 46.51
CA ARG A 393 -42.30 24.09 45.67
C ARG A 393 -41.61 23.38 44.49
N GLY A 394 -41.80 22.07 44.37
CA GLY A 394 -41.51 21.31 43.15
C GLY A 394 -40.86 19.94 43.31
N ARG A 395 -40.32 19.57 44.48
CA ARG A 395 -39.67 18.25 44.68
C ARG A 395 -40.04 17.66 46.03
N THR A 396 -40.91 16.66 46.04
CA THR A 396 -41.17 15.81 47.21
C THR A 396 -40.14 14.67 47.25
N PRO A 397 -39.84 14.09 48.43
CA PRO A 397 -38.95 12.93 48.53
C PRO A 397 -39.37 11.77 47.61
N GLU A 398 -40.67 11.60 47.39
CA GLU A 398 -41.23 10.61 46.45
C GLU A 398 -40.88 10.91 44.98
N ASN A 399 -40.92 12.18 44.55
CA ASN A 399 -40.52 12.56 43.18
C ASN A 399 -39.01 12.41 42.95
N VAL A 400 -38.20 12.58 44.00
CA VAL A 400 -36.74 12.35 43.94
C VAL A 400 -36.45 10.84 43.90
N ALA A 401 -37.16 10.03 44.69
CA ALA A 401 -37.06 8.58 44.65
C ALA A 401 -37.48 7.97 43.31
N LEU A 402 -38.55 8.49 42.70
CA LEU A 402 -39.01 8.05 41.37
C LEU A 402 -37.96 8.35 40.29
N LYS A 403 -37.37 9.55 40.29
CA LYS A 403 -36.28 9.91 39.37
C LYS A 403 -35.02 9.08 39.59
N ALA A 404 -34.68 8.78 40.83
CA ALA A 404 -33.55 7.90 41.15
C ALA A 404 -33.80 6.47 40.65
N GLN A 405 -35.05 5.97 40.72
CA GLN A 405 -35.44 4.67 40.17
C GLN A 405 -35.39 4.62 38.63
N GLU A 406 -35.87 5.66 37.94
CA GLU A 406 -35.77 5.78 36.47
C GLU A 406 -34.31 5.81 36.01
N ARG A 407 -33.44 6.52 36.73
CA ARG A 407 -31.99 6.59 36.46
C ARG A 407 -31.27 5.29 36.78
N LEU A 408 -31.66 4.59 37.85
CA LEU A 408 -31.16 3.23 38.16
C LEU A 408 -31.56 2.22 37.08
N ALA A 409 -32.76 2.32 36.52
CA ALA A 409 -33.21 1.45 35.42
C ALA A 409 -32.39 1.71 34.15
N PHE A 410 -32.16 2.98 33.79
CA PHE A 410 -31.28 3.37 32.68
C PHE A 410 -29.84 2.89 32.87
N LEU A 411 -29.26 3.05 34.07
CA LEU A 411 -27.92 2.53 34.38
C LEU A 411 -27.85 1.00 34.32
N ARG A 412 -28.92 0.29 34.69
CA ARG A 412 -28.98 -1.18 34.63
C ARG A 412 -29.02 -1.69 33.19
N GLU A 413 -29.71 -0.96 32.31
CA GLU A 413 -29.78 -1.22 30.86
C GLU A 413 -28.45 -0.91 30.17
N GLN A 414 -27.76 0.16 30.59
CA GLN A 414 -26.43 0.53 30.08
C GLN A 414 -25.26 -0.30 30.67
N LEU A 415 -25.36 -0.78 31.92
CA LEU A 415 -24.40 -1.74 32.48
C LEU A 415 -24.52 -3.11 31.81
N GLN A 416 -25.72 -3.52 31.39
CA GLN A 416 -25.91 -4.71 30.56
C GLN A 416 -25.34 -4.56 29.14
N SER A 417 -25.16 -3.32 28.62
CA SER A 417 -24.47 -3.07 27.34
C SER A 417 -22.95 -2.88 27.48
N LEU A 418 -22.45 -2.58 28.69
CA LEU A 418 -21.03 -2.31 28.97
C LEU A 418 -20.27 -3.44 29.67
N GLU A 419 -20.94 -4.38 30.35
CA GLU A 419 -20.30 -5.59 30.85
C GLU A 419 -19.94 -6.52 29.67
N ALA A 420 -18.73 -6.31 29.13
CA ALA A 420 -17.99 -7.15 28.18
C ALA A 420 -18.43 -7.12 26.70
N SER A 421 -17.88 -6.19 25.91
CA SER A 421 -17.84 -6.33 24.45
C SER A 421 -17.01 -7.57 24.07
N ASP A 422 -17.69 -8.70 23.84
CA ASP A 422 -17.13 -9.94 23.29
C ASP A 422 -16.28 -9.66 22.04
N GLU A 423 -16.60 -8.59 21.31
CA GLU A 423 -15.90 -8.15 20.11
C GLU A 423 -14.49 -7.61 20.37
N VAL A 424 -14.24 -6.83 21.43
CA VAL A 424 -12.87 -6.37 21.75
C VAL A 424 -12.00 -7.55 22.19
N ALA A 425 -12.57 -8.50 22.94
CA ALA A 425 -11.88 -9.73 23.31
C ALA A 425 -11.58 -10.60 22.08
N ARG A 426 -12.56 -10.76 21.18
CA ARG A 426 -12.41 -11.42 19.87
C ARG A 426 -11.33 -10.74 19.03
N ALA A 427 -11.33 -9.40 18.97
CA ALA A 427 -10.34 -8.62 18.23
C ALA A 427 -8.91 -8.80 18.78
N LYS A 428 -8.74 -8.92 20.12
CA LYS A 428 -7.45 -9.25 20.73
C LYS A 428 -6.98 -10.65 20.36
N LYS A 429 -7.87 -11.65 20.41
CA LYS A 429 -7.56 -13.03 20.03
C LYS A 429 -7.16 -13.16 18.55
N ILE A 430 -7.86 -12.46 17.67
CA ILE A 430 -7.52 -12.40 16.24
C ILE A 430 -6.13 -11.75 16.07
N ALA A 431 -5.88 -10.62 16.73
CA ALA A 431 -4.58 -9.95 16.66
C ALA A 431 -3.43 -10.84 17.17
N ASP A 432 -3.61 -11.60 18.25
CA ASP A 432 -2.61 -12.55 18.75
C ASP A 432 -2.32 -13.68 17.77
N SER A 433 -3.36 -14.19 17.11
CA SER A 433 -3.21 -15.23 16.07
C SER A 433 -2.48 -14.68 14.84
N MET A 434 -2.80 -13.46 14.41
CA MET A 434 -2.10 -12.80 13.30
C MET A 434 -0.65 -12.46 13.66
N ARG A 435 -0.35 -12.08 14.91
CA ARG A 435 1.04 -11.92 15.38
C ARG A 435 1.81 -13.23 15.35
N LEU A 436 1.17 -14.34 15.70
CA LEU A 436 1.80 -15.66 15.62
C LEU A 436 2.11 -16.02 14.16
N ALA A 437 1.15 -15.81 13.26
CA ALA A 437 1.32 -16.00 11.83
C ALA A 437 2.52 -15.19 11.27
N VAL A 438 2.66 -13.91 11.67
CA VAL A 438 3.82 -13.07 11.33
C VAL A 438 5.13 -13.57 11.97
N LYS A 439 5.09 -14.30 13.10
CA LYS A 439 6.31 -14.85 13.71
C LYS A 439 6.75 -16.16 13.08
N THR A 440 5.82 -16.91 12.49
CA THR A 440 6.05 -18.25 11.97
C THR A 440 6.23 -18.31 10.46
N TYR A 441 6.16 -17.16 9.76
CA TYR A 441 6.49 -17.11 8.33
C TYR A 441 7.99 -17.16 8.07
#